data_AF-A0A960KKD2-F1
#
_entry.id   AF-A0A960KKD2-F1
#
_cell.length_a   1.000
_cell.length_b   1.000
_cell.length_c   1.000
_cell.angle_alpha   90.00
_cell.angle_beta   90.00
_cell.angle_gamma   90.00
#
_symmetry.space_group_name_H-M   'P 1'
#
loop_
_entity.id
_entity.type
_entity.pdbx_description
1 polymer ?
#
loop_
_entity_poly.entity_id
_entity_poly.type
_entity_poly.pdbx_seq_one_letter_code
_entity_poly.pdbx_strand_id
1 'polypeptide(L)'
;MNPMLKNILAVVGGIVAGSIVNMGLVNIGPLVIPLPEGTDVTSMEKLRESMHLFTPSNFLFPFLGHALGTLVGAFVAAKLAATHQLRSAMIIGAFFLVGGIAAVKMIGGPIWFNVVDLICAYLPMGYLGGFLAGRRSSAPST
;
A
#
# COMPACT_ATOMS: atom_id res chain seq x y z
N MET A 1 25.27 -14.74 -2.41
CA MET A 1 24.15 -14.86 -1.45
C MET A 1 23.20 -15.94 -1.92
N ASN A 2 22.69 -16.78 -1.02
CA ASN A 2 21.69 -17.80 -1.35
C ASN A 2 20.43 -17.14 -1.98
N PRO A 3 19.90 -17.64 -3.11
CA PRO A 3 18.71 -17.06 -3.77
C PRO A 3 17.49 -16.93 -2.85
N MET A 4 17.26 -17.91 -1.95
CA MET A 4 16.16 -17.87 -0.99
C MET A 4 16.32 -16.71 -0.01
N LEU A 5 17.51 -16.56 0.59
CA LEU A 5 17.80 -15.45 1.50
C LEU A 5 17.64 -14.10 0.79
N LYS A 6 18.10 -14.00 -0.47
CA LYS A 6 17.93 -12.79 -1.28
C LYS A 6 16.46 -12.45 -1.51
N ASN A 7 15.60 -13.42 -1.79
CA ASN A 7 14.18 -13.21 -2.00
C ASN A 7 13.46 -12.77 -0.70
N ILE A 8 13.83 -13.36 0.45
CA ILE A 8 13.30 -12.93 1.75
C ILE A 8 13.65 -11.48 2.02
N LEU A 9 14.92 -11.10 1.84
CA LEU A 9 15.37 -9.71 2.01
C LEU A 9 14.69 -8.77 1.02
N ALA A 10 14.42 -9.22 -0.21
CA ALA A 10 13.68 -8.44 -1.19
C ALA A 10 12.24 -8.17 -0.74
N VAL A 11 11.53 -9.16 -0.19
CA VAL A 11 10.18 -8.99 0.36
C VAL A 11 10.20 -8.06 1.57
N VAL A 12 11.13 -8.26 2.52
CA VAL A 12 11.27 -7.36 3.68
C VAL A 12 11.55 -5.93 3.25
N GLY A 13 12.48 -5.73 2.29
CA GLY A 13 12.76 -4.42 1.71
C GLY A 13 11.54 -3.80 1.02
N GLY A 14 10.75 -4.61 0.32
CA GLY A 14 9.49 -4.17 -0.28
C GLY A 14 8.45 -3.75 0.75
N ILE A 15 8.29 -4.49 1.85
CA ILE A 15 7.39 -4.12 2.95
C ILE A 15 7.82 -2.77 3.54
N VAL A 16 9.11 -2.59 3.85
CA VAL A 16 9.62 -1.34 4.40
C VAL A 16 9.40 -0.17 3.44
N ALA A 17 9.78 -0.33 2.16
CA ALA A 17 9.61 0.73 1.16
C ALA A 17 8.13 1.11 0.95
N GLY A 18 7.25 0.12 0.84
CA GLY A 18 5.82 0.36 0.69
C GLY A 18 5.20 1.04 1.91
N SER A 19 5.61 0.65 3.12
CA SER A 19 5.16 1.26 4.37
C SER A 19 5.61 2.71 4.49
N ILE A 20 6.84 3.03 4.08
CA ILE A 20 7.32 4.43 4.06
C ILE A 20 6.46 5.29 3.13
N VAL A 21 6.15 4.81 1.93
CA VAL A 21 5.30 5.54 0.97
C VAL A 21 3.88 5.70 1.52
N ASN A 22 3.30 4.63 2.08
CA ASN A 22 1.97 4.66 2.67
C ASN A 22 1.89 5.69 3.81
N MET A 23 2.77 5.56 4.81
CA MET A 23 2.80 6.47 5.96
C MET A 23 3.08 7.92 5.53
N GLY A 24 3.96 8.13 4.55
CA GLY A 24 4.24 9.45 4.00
C GLY A 24 2.99 10.10 3.42
N LEU A 25 2.24 9.38 2.57
CA LEU A 25 1.02 9.89 1.96
C LEU A 25 -0.09 10.13 2.99
N VAL A 26 -0.29 9.20 3.94
CA VAL A 26 -1.30 9.35 4.99
C VAL A 26 -1.01 10.57 5.88
N ASN A 27 0.25 10.81 6.24
CA ASN A 27 0.64 11.95 7.08
C ASN A 27 0.60 13.29 6.34
N ILE A 28 0.87 13.30 5.02
CA ILE A 28 0.77 14.52 4.20
C ILE A 28 -0.69 14.87 3.91
N GLY A 29 -1.59 13.88 3.84
CA GLY A 29 -2.99 14.08 3.47
C GLY A 29 -3.70 15.21 4.22
N PRO A 30 -3.68 15.23 5.56
CA PRO A 30 -4.30 16.29 6.36
C PRO A 30 -3.76 17.71 6.08
N LEU A 31 -2.53 17.83 5.57
CA LEU A 31 -1.94 19.13 5.19
C LEU A 31 -2.50 19.65 3.86
N VAL A 32 -3.03 18.75 3.01
CA VAL A 32 -3.58 19.08 1.68
C VAL A 32 -5.11 19.11 1.72
N ILE A 33 -5.71 18.14 2.39
CA ILE A 33 -7.15 18.02 2.62
C ILE A 33 -7.36 18.03 4.14
N PRO A 34 -7.69 19.19 4.73
CA PRO A 34 -7.89 19.31 6.16
C PRO A 34 -8.91 18.30 6.69
N LEU A 35 -8.67 17.85 7.93
CA LEU A 35 -9.64 17.04 8.63
C LEU A 35 -10.91 17.87 8.90
N PRO A 36 -12.11 17.27 8.82
CA PRO A 36 -13.35 17.93 9.19
C PRO A 36 -13.31 18.46 10.63
N GLU A 37 -14.03 19.55 10.90
CA GLU A 37 -14.18 20.07 12.26
C GLU A 37 -14.69 19.00 13.23
N GLY A 38 -14.15 18.97 14.45
CA GLY A 38 -14.51 17.98 15.47
C GLY A 38 -13.86 16.61 15.30
N THR A 39 -13.06 16.39 14.25
CA THR A 39 -12.30 15.14 14.07
C THR A 39 -11.19 15.01 15.10
N ASP A 40 -11.11 13.86 15.78
CA ASP A 40 -10.00 13.50 16.66
C ASP A 40 -9.30 12.22 16.16
N VAL A 41 -8.03 12.33 15.79
CA VAL A 41 -7.19 11.24 15.27
C VAL A 41 -6.07 10.83 16.23
N THR A 42 -6.15 11.24 17.51
CA THR A 42 -5.10 10.98 18.51
C THR A 42 -5.05 9.52 18.98
N SER A 43 -6.10 8.74 18.76
CA SER A 43 -6.15 7.30 19.01
C SER A 43 -6.99 6.59 17.96
N MET A 44 -6.83 5.26 17.86
CA MET A 44 -7.63 4.44 16.93
C MET A 44 -9.13 4.46 17.27
N GLU A 45 -9.48 4.53 18.55
CA GLU A 45 -10.87 4.56 19.01
C GLU A 45 -11.54 5.89 18.62
N LYS A 46 -10.86 7.02 18.86
CA LYS A 46 -11.38 8.34 18.47
C LYS A 46 -11.42 8.53 16.96
N LEU A 47 -10.46 7.97 16.23
CA LEU A 47 -10.47 7.96 14.76
C LEU A 47 -11.71 7.24 14.24
N ARG A 48 -12.01 6.05 14.80
CA ARG A 48 -13.21 5.28 14.47
C ARG A 48 -14.48 6.07 14.77
N GLU A 49 -14.57 6.68 15.94
CA GLU A 49 -15.71 7.54 16.32
C GLU A 49 -15.86 8.72 15.37
N SER A 50 -14.76 9.30 14.89
CA SER A 50 -14.76 10.45 13.97
C SER A 50 -15.07 10.09 12.51
N MET A 51 -15.09 8.82 12.12
CA MET A 51 -15.29 8.40 10.71
C MET A 51 -16.57 8.93 10.08
N HIS A 52 -17.62 9.19 10.87
CA HIS A 52 -18.87 9.74 10.38
C HIS A 52 -18.78 11.21 9.93
N LEU A 53 -17.74 11.93 10.37
CA LEU A 53 -17.48 13.32 9.96
C LEU A 53 -16.74 13.41 8.62
N PHE A 54 -16.08 12.32 8.21
CA PHE A 54 -15.24 12.31 7.01
C PHE A 54 -16.08 12.45 5.75
N THR A 55 -15.61 13.31 4.85
CA THR A 55 -16.17 13.46 3.52
C THR A 55 -15.39 12.60 2.52
N PRO A 56 -15.92 12.31 1.32
CA PRO A 56 -15.22 11.49 0.33
C PRO A 56 -13.80 11.97 -0.01
N SER A 57 -13.52 13.27 0.04
CA SER A 57 -12.18 13.81 -0.25
C SER A 57 -11.14 13.40 0.80
N ASN A 58 -11.54 13.22 2.08
CA ASN A 58 -10.64 12.82 3.16
C ASN A 58 -10.09 11.39 2.98
N PHE A 59 -10.73 10.58 2.14
CA PHE A 59 -10.31 9.21 1.83
C PHE A 59 -9.31 9.11 0.67
N LEU A 60 -9.04 10.21 -0.04
CA LEU A 60 -8.12 10.21 -1.18
C LEU A 60 -6.70 9.80 -0.78
N PHE A 61 -6.15 10.42 0.27
CA PHE A 61 -4.77 10.14 0.70
C PHE A 61 -4.60 8.76 1.35
N PRO A 62 -5.54 8.25 2.17
CA PRO A 62 -5.53 6.85 2.57
C PRO A 62 -5.49 5.88 1.38
N PHE A 63 -6.37 6.06 0.38
CA PHE A 63 -6.37 5.23 -0.82
C PHE A 63 -5.04 5.31 -1.57
N LEU A 64 -4.50 6.53 -1.78
CA LEU A 64 -3.20 6.72 -2.44
C LEU A 64 -2.08 6.05 -1.63
N GLY A 65 -2.09 6.17 -0.30
CA GLY A 65 -1.14 5.53 0.60
C GLY A 65 -1.17 4.02 0.45
N HIS A 66 -2.36 3.41 0.45
CA HIS A 66 -2.54 1.98 0.27
C HIS A 66 -2.10 1.53 -1.13
N ALA A 67 -2.57 2.20 -2.18
CA ALA A 67 -2.34 1.85 -3.57
C ALA A 67 -0.88 2.04 -3.97
N LEU A 68 -0.34 3.24 -3.78
CA LEU A 68 1.04 3.58 -4.16
C LEU A 68 2.05 2.93 -3.22
N GLY A 69 1.72 2.79 -1.93
CA GLY A 69 2.53 2.01 -0.99
C GLY A 69 2.66 0.56 -1.44
N THR A 70 1.55 -0.10 -1.76
CA THR A 70 1.58 -1.48 -2.28
C THR A 70 2.35 -1.58 -3.59
N LEU A 71 2.09 -0.67 -4.53
CA LEU A 71 2.76 -0.64 -5.84
C LEU A 71 4.28 -0.52 -5.69
N VAL A 72 4.74 0.45 -4.90
CA VAL A 72 6.19 0.69 -4.68
C VAL A 72 6.81 -0.49 -3.96
N GLY A 73 6.18 -1.00 -2.90
CA GLY A 73 6.69 -2.15 -2.18
C GLY A 73 6.81 -3.39 -3.07
N ALA A 74 5.80 -3.65 -3.88
CA ALA A 74 5.77 -4.77 -4.82
C ALA A 74 6.81 -4.62 -5.93
N PHE A 75 6.99 -3.41 -6.47
CA PHE A 75 8.03 -3.09 -7.44
C PHE A 75 9.43 -3.33 -6.87
N VAL A 76 9.70 -2.84 -5.64
CA VAL A 76 10.99 -3.02 -4.96
C VAL A 76 11.25 -4.50 -4.70
N ALA A 77 10.29 -5.24 -4.15
CA ALA A 77 10.43 -6.68 -3.90
C ALA A 77 10.72 -7.45 -5.19
N ALA A 78 9.99 -7.15 -6.27
CA ALA A 78 10.19 -7.79 -7.56
C ALA A 78 11.54 -7.45 -8.21
N LYS A 79 12.00 -6.20 -8.11
CA LYS A 79 13.30 -5.77 -8.66
C LYS A 79 14.48 -6.41 -7.91
N LEU A 80 14.37 -6.58 -6.60
CA LEU A 80 15.44 -7.10 -5.77
C LEU A 80 15.49 -8.65 -5.73
N ALA A 81 14.36 -9.31 -5.97
CA ALA A 81 14.27 -10.76 -5.95
C ALA A 81 15.22 -11.43 -6.96
N ALA A 82 15.92 -12.47 -6.51
CA ALA A 82 16.76 -13.33 -7.34
C ALA A 82 15.94 -14.16 -8.32
N THR A 83 14.79 -14.67 -7.87
CA THR A 83 13.88 -15.53 -8.64
C THR A 83 12.43 -15.22 -8.26
N HIS A 84 11.48 -15.68 -9.08
CA HIS A 84 10.04 -15.57 -8.83
C HIS A 84 9.56 -14.13 -8.53
N GLN A 85 10.03 -13.15 -9.31
CA GLN A 85 9.81 -11.73 -9.09
C GLN A 85 8.33 -11.36 -8.93
N LEU A 86 7.48 -11.90 -9.81
CA LEU A 86 6.03 -11.66 -9.72
C LEU A 86 5.43 -12.27 -8.45
N ARG A 87 5.90 -13.46 -8.01
CA ARG A 87 5.42 -14.03 -6.74
C ARG A 87 5.82 -13.16 -5.56
N SER A 88 7.05 -12.66 -5.53
CA SER A 88 7.51 -11.71 -4.50
C SER A 88 6.67 -10.43 -4.48
N ALA A 89 6.29 -9.91 -5.66
CA ALA A 89 5.39 -8.77 -5.79
C ALA A 89 3.99 -9.06 -5.22
N MET A 90 3.42 -10.21 -5.56
CA MET A 90 2.09 -10.61 -5.10
C MET A 90 2.05 -10.90 -3.59
N ILE A 91 3.17 -11.35 -3.00
CA ILE A 91 3.30 -11.46 -1.53
C ILE A 91 3.16 -10.08 -0.87
N ILE A 92 3.72 -9.02 -1.46
CA ILE A 92 3.53 -7.65 -0.96
C ILE A 92 2.05 -7.24 -1.06
N GLY A 93 1.42 -7.47 -2.23
CA GLY A 93 -0.01 -7.20 -2.41
C GLY A 93 -0.88 -7.90 -1.39
N ALA A 94 -0.62 -9.18 -1.12
CA ALA A 94 -1.34 -9.96 -0.12
C ALA A 94 -1.07 -9.46 1.31
N PHE A 95 0.17 -9.12 1.64
CA PHE A 95 0.54 -8.58 2.95
C PHE A 95 -0.19 -7.27 3.25
N PHE A 96 -0.18 -6.33 2.30
CA PHE A 96 -0.86 -5.04 2.46
C PHE A 96 -2.39 -5.22 2.45
N LEU A 97 -2.94 -6.17 1.68
CA LEU A 97 -4.37 -6.50 1.73
C LEU A 97 -4.80 -6.98 3.13
N VAL A 98 -4.01 -7.83 3.78
CA VAL A 98 -4.29 -8.24 5.17
C VAL A 98 -4.31 -7.03 6.09
N GLY A 99 -3.37 -6.10 5.91
CA GLY A 99 -3.37 -4.80 6.61
C GLY A 99 -4.64 -3.98 6.34
N GLY A 100 -5.09 -3.90 5.09
CA GLY A 100 -6.33 -3.22 4.71
C GLY A 100 -7.57 -3.83 5.34
N ILE A 101 -7.69 -5.16 5.30
CA ILE A 101 -8.80 -5.88 5.96
C ILE A 101 -8.79 -5.61 7.47
N ALA A 102 -7.61 -5.59 8.10
CA ALA A 102 -7.48 -5.26 9.51
C ALA A 102 -7.93 -3.80 9.78
N ALA A 103 -7.49 -2.85 8.95
CA ALA A 103 -7.89 -1.44 9.06
C ALA A 103 -9.41 -1.26 8.97
N VAL A 104 -10.08 -1.92 8.02
CA VAL A 104 -11.54 -1.89 7.89
C VAL A 104 -12.23 -2.42 9.16
N LYS A 105 -11.74 -3.51 9.76
CA LYS A 105 -12.32 -4.06 10.99
C LYS A 105 -12.10 -3.15 12.20
N MET A 106 -10.92 -2.53 12.29
CA MET A 106 -10.51 -1.70 13.42
C MET A 106 -11.13 -0.29 13.38
N ILE A 107 -11.09 0.36 12.21
CA ILE A 107 -11.49 1.77 12.02
C ILE A 107 -12.92 1.88 11.50
N GLY A 108 -13.41 0.90 10.74
CA GLY A 108 -14.68 1.00 10.03
C GLY A 108 -14.57 1.92 8.81
N GLY A 109 -15.64 2.66 8.53
CA GLY A 109 -15.71 3.60 7.41
C GLY A 109 -16.80 3.28 6.39
N PRO A 110 -17.04 4.18 5.42
CA PRO A 110 -18.08 4.00 4.42
C PRO A 110 -17.86 2.75 3.58
N ILE A 111 -18.92 1.97 3.34
CA ILE A 111 -18.86 0.72 2.59
C ILE A 111 -18.27 0.93 1.19
N TRP A 112 -18.64 2.01 0.51
CA TRP A 112 -18.12 2.31 -0.84
C TRP A 112 -16.60 2.42 -0.85
N PHE A 113 -16.01 3.06 0.17
CA PHE A 113 -14.58 3.26 0.26
C PHE A 113 -13.89 1.94 0.52
N ASN A 114 -14.35 1.18 1.51
CA ASN A 114 -13.80 -0.12 1.87
C ASN A 114 -13.78 -1.08 0.67
N VAL A 115 -14.84 -1.09 -0.15
CA VAL A 115 -14.92 -1.92 -1.35
C VAL A 115 -13.89 -1.47 -2.40
N VAL A 116 -13.84 -0.17 -2.72
CA VAL A 116 -12.90 0.37 -3.72
C VAL A 116 -11.45 0.12 -3.28
N ASP A 117 -11.13 0.40 -2.02
CA ASP A 117 -9.80 0.26 -1.47
C ASP A 117 -9.32 -1.20 -1.45
N LEU A 118 -10.11 -2.11 -0.87
CA LEU A 118 -9.75 -3.53 -0.79
C LEU A 118 -9.57 -4.19 -2.16
N ILE A 119 -10.37 -3.79 -3.15
CA ILE A 119 -10.28 -4.34 -4.50
C ILE A 119 -9.11 -3.74 -5.27
N CYS A 120 -8.95 -2.41 -5.23
CA CYS A 120 -8.06 -1.71 -6.16
C CYS A 120 -6.67 -1.43 -5.60
N ALA A 121 -6.53 -1.21 -4.29
CA ALA A 121 -5.28 -0.69 -3.72
C ALA A 121 -4.23 -1.78 -3.46
N TYR A 122 -4.61 -3.06 -3.42
CA TYR A 122 -3.71 -4.12 -2.96
C TYR A 122 -3.27 -5.08 -4.05
N LEU A 123 -4.10 -6.08 -4.41
CA LEU A 123 -3.70 -7.11 -5.38
C LEU A 123 -3.43 -6.54 -6.78
N PRO A 124 -4.26 -5.62 -7.33
CA PRO A 124 -3.97 -5.01 -8.63
C PRO A 124 -2.68 -4.19 -8.63
N MET A 125 -2.42 -3.43 -7.55
CA MET A 125 -1.20 -2.64 -7.42
C MET A 125 0.04 -3.50 -7.18
N GLY A 126 -0.10 -4.62 -6.45
CA GLY A 126 0.95 -5.62 -6.29
C GLY A 126 1.34 -6.26 -7.62
N TYR A 127 0.33 -6.63 -8.42
CA TYR A 127 0.55 -7.13 -9.79
C TYR A 127 1.21 -6.07 -10.67
N LEU A 128 0.69 -4.84 -10.67
CA LEU A 128 1.23 -3.74 -11.47
C LEU A 128 2.68 -3.44 -11.10
N GLY A 129 3.01 -3.37 -9.81
CA GLY A 129 4.38 -3.20 -9.34
C GLY A 129 5.31 -4.31 -9.83
N GLY A 130 4.87 -5.57 -9.75
CA GLY A 130 5.61 -6.71 -10.28
C GLY A 130 5.79 -6.67 -11.80
N PHE A 131 4.74 -6.30 -12.54
CA PHE A 131 4.76 -6.15 -13.99
C PHE A 131 5.75 -5.05 -14.43
N LEU A 132 5.70 -3.88 -13.80
CA LEU A 132 6.61 -2.77 -14.06
C LEU A 132 8.06 -3.13 -13.72
N ALA A 133 8.27 -3.93 -12.67
CA ALA A 133 9.59 -4.45 -12.34
C ALA A 133 10.13 -5.44 -13.38
N GLY A 134 9.27 -6.21 -14.03
CA GLY A 134 9.61 -7.17 -15.07
C GLY A 134 10.05 -6.54 -16.40
N ARG A 135 9.71 -5.27 -16.66
CA ARG A 135 10.26 -4.50 -17.80
C ARG A 135 11.74 -4.21 -17.55
N ARG A 136 12.63 -5.11 -17.99
CA ARG A 136 13.99 -4.72 -18.39
C ARG A 136 13.90 -4.14 -19.79
N SER A 137 14.49 -2.95 -19.98
CA SER A 137 14.75 -2.37 -21.29
C SER A 137 15.41 -3.42 -22.17
N SER A 138 14.80 -3.70 -23.30
CA SER A 138 15.44 -4.27 -24.48
C SER A 138 16.51 -3.29 -24.99
N ALA A 139 17.56 -3.05 -24.20
CA ALA A 139 18.79 -2.47 -24.71
C ALA A 139 19.52 -3.60 -25.42
N PRO A 140 19.78 -3.49 -26.74
CA PRO A 140 20.57 -4.48 -27.43
C PRO A 140 21.95 -4.52 -26.78
N SER A 141 22.42 -5.71 -26.44
CA SER A 141 23.84 -5.95 -26.20
C SER A 141 24.57 -5.75 -27.52
N THR A 142 25.23 -4.62 -27.69
CA THR A 142 26.26 -4.39 -28.72
C THR A 142 27.60 -4.91 -28.24
#